data_AF-A0A9D4Q4R8-F1
#
_entry.id   AF-A0A9D4Q4R8-F1
#
_cell.length_a   1.000
_cell.length_b   1.000
_cell.length_c   1.000
_cell.angle_alpha   90.00
_cell.angle_beta   90.00
_cell.angle_gamma   90.00
#
_symmetry.space_group_name_H-M   'P 1'
#
loop_
_entity.id
_entity.type
_entity.pdbx_description
1 polymer ?
#
loop_
_entity_poly.entity_id
_entity_poly.type
_entity_poly.pdbx_seq_one_letter_code
_entity_poly.pdbx_strand_id
1 'polypeptide(L)'
;MSTHSHQVCVGREPPVRFALDRVFLDSARLDNTYGIRSFRELSCFYAPLDTLASDRRPRLFENTWRKITTRIRLDAEYIKLRCLHNVTPIYEGLHLVARRRNRSADVETAAEPGKRHSVLVISVGASSRSDFERNFRYTANFLRHSPDTRELRGYSAVGAGSFPSAVALLGGMTGGEAWSRSSGSYYDDLPLLWNEYKKRRHWTLYVEETPSEGAFVDPVDRGFFRKPTDHYPSAMASRMSEPDETARSPEADVGISNEQPSVCSGYRLRSKALLDYASELIKAGNVQPFFAFINLKDSSRNGTKAHVLDKPMKTFLSNLERSNVSFETTLVLLSDVGKSHWDTRITGDGSGMPFCFIKLAPLLVKRSQTASTACLTEQTLRRYPSAASSLAINEHRLTTPYDVHATLEALAMLPGELSLKFTRRGRSLLAPIPANRTCIDASVPKEYCACAGTSHTNFPQVSPETLSLARRALEYVNNATSSLSRLKNQCATFVLWRVEHVDAPGIDMRSGPKLIE
;
A
#
# COMPACT_ATOMS: atom_id res chain seq x y z
N MET A 1 -0.91 25.00 -23.55
CA MET A 1 -1.58 23.75 -23.98
C MET A 1 -2.44 23.25 -22.85
N SER A 2 -3.74 23.06 -23.11
CA SER A 2 -4.81 22.78 -22.16
C SER A 2 -4.47 21.65 -21.16
N THR A 3 -4.49 21.97 -19.87
CA THR A 3 -4.40 21.02 -18.76
C THR A 3 -5.78 20.46 -18.43
N HIS A 4 -6.38 19.71 -19.36
CA HIS A 4 -7.49 18.83 -18.98
C HIS A 4 -6.92 17.70 -18.13
N SER A 5 -7.11 17.79 -16.81
CA SER A 5 -6.99 16.63 -15.94
C SER A 5 -8.06 15.63 -16.38
N HIS A 6 -7.68 14.63 -17.18
CA HIS A 6 -8.59 13.51 -17.46
C HIS A 6 -8.93 12.87 -16.11
N GLN A 7 -10.17 13.08 -15.67
CA GLN A 7 -10.71 12.45 -14.48
C GLN A 7 -10.81 10.95 -14.79
N VAL A 8 -10.05 10.13 -14.07
CA VAL A 8 -9.93 8.69 -14.33
C VAL A 8 -11.26 7.97 -14.11
N CYS A 9 -12.03 8.41 -13.10
CA CYS A 9 -13.32 7.85 -12.75
C CYS A 9 -14.44 8.77 -13.22
N VAL A 10 -15.41 8.23 -13.95
CA VAL A 10 -16.54 8.99 -14.48
C VAL A 10 -17.54 9.26 -13.35
N GLY A 11 -18.26 10.38 -13.40
CA GLY A 11 -19.29 10.70 -12.43
C GLY A 11 -19.01 11.96 -11.62
N ARG A 12 -20.02 12.37 -10.86
CA ARG A 12 -20.09 13.66 -10.17
C ARG A 12 -19.85 13.48 -8.68
N GLU A 13 -19.12 14.42 -8.06
CA GLU A 13 -19.01 14.45 -6.60
C GLU A 13 -20.40 14.67 -5.97
N PRO A 14 -20.70 14.09 -4.80
CA PRO A 14 -22.00 14.30 -4.18
C PRO A 14 -22.17 15.77 -3.75
N PRO A 15 -23.42 16.27 -3.71
CA PRO A 15 -23.74 17.60 -3.18
C PRO A 15 -23.67 17.67 -1.63
N VAL A 16 -22.81 16.84 -1.04
CA VAL A 16 -22.54 16.81 0.40
C VAL A 16 -21.04 16.78 0.64
N ARG A 17 -20.62 17.19 1.84
CA ARG A 17 -19.26 17.04 2.35
C ARG A 17 -19.26 16.25 3.66
N PHE A 18 -18.22 15.48 3.87
CA PHE A 18 -17.99 14.71 5.09
C PHE A 18 -16.92 15.40 5.94
N ALA A 19 -17.11 15.39 7.25
CA ALA A 19 -16.07 15.70 8.22
C ALA A 19 -16.21 14.72 9.38
N LEU A 20 -15.30 13.74 9.47
CA LEU A 20 -15.43 12.58 10.35
C LEU A 20 -16.79 11.88 10.18
N ASP A 21 -17.58 11.81 11.26
CA ASP A 21 -18.90 11.20 11.31
C ASP A 21 -20.04 12.18 11.08
N ARG A 22 -19.76 13.35 10.50
CA ARG A 22 -20.77 14.35 10.15
C ARG A 22 -20.85 14.55 8.64
N VAL A 23 -22.07 14.68 8.15
CA VAL A 23 -22.35 15.04 6.75
C VAL A 23 -23.10 16.37 6.71
N PHE A 24 -22.76 17.18 5.72
CA PHE A 24 -23.31 18.51 5.50
C PHE A 24 -23.71 18.64 4.05
N LEU A 25 -24.85 19.29 3.77
CA LEU A 25 -25.16 19.74 2.42
C LEU A 25 -24.12 20.79 2.00
N ASP A 26 -23.65 20.72 0.75
CA ASP A 26 -22.58 21.58 0.24
C ASP A 26 -23.07 22.38 -0.96
N SER A 27 -23.29 23.69 -0.74
CA SER A 27 -23.88 24.57 -1.75
C SER A 27 -22.91 24.86 -2.89
N ALA A 28 -21.61 24.91 -2.59
CA ALA A 28 -20.59 25.12 -3.61
C ALA A 28 -20.49 23.90 -4.53
N ARG A 29 -20.55 22.68 -3.98
CA ARG A 29 -20.60 21.45 -4.80
C ARG A 29 -21.89 21.35 -5.60
N LEU A 30 -23.02 21.68 -4.98
CA LEU A 30 -24.31 21.65 -5.65
C LEU A 30 -24.33 22.57 -6.88
N ASP A 31 -23.82 23.81 -6.75
CA ASP A 31 -23.75 24.76 -7.87
C ASP A 31 -22.68 24.33 -8.89
N ASN A 32 -21.45 24.11 -8.45
CA ASN A 32 -20.32 23.84 -9.36
C ASN A 32 -20.43 22.51 -10.12
N THR A 33 -21.08 21.50 -9.54
CA THR A 33 -21.16 20.15 -10.15
C THR A 33 -22.50 19.87 -10.82
N TYR A 34 -23.58 20.49 -10.34
CA TYR A 34 -24.93 20.24 -10.84
C TYR A 34 -25.64 21.47 -11.42
N GLY A 35 -25.09 22.67 -11.27
CA GLY A 35 -25.71 23.92 -11.72
C GLY A 35 -26.94 24.33 -10.90
N ILE A 36 -27.10 23.78 -9.69
CA ILE A 36 -28.27 24.01 -8.84
C ILE A 36 -27.89 24.99 -7.73
N ARG A 37 -28.56 26.15 -7.68
CA ARG A 37 -28.24 27.24 -6.75
C ARG A 37 -29.00 27.19 -5.42
N SER A 38 -30.00 26.32 -5.29
CA SER A 38 -30.91 26.29 -4.15
C SER A 38 -31.06 24.88 -3.58
N PHE A 39 -31.03 24.78 -2.25
CA PHE A 39 -31.32 23.53 -1.54
C PHE A 39 -32.82 23.22 -1.42
N ARG A 40 -33.73 24.14 -1.78
CA ARG A 40 -35.18 23.94 -1.58
C ARG A 40 -35.70 22.68 -2.26
N GLU A 41 -35.13 22.36 -3.41
CA GLU A 41 -35.51 21.20 -4.23
C GLU A 41 -34.56 20.01 -4.03
N LEU A 42 -33.53 20.15 -3.18
CA LEU A 42 -32.58 19.07 -2.90
C LEU A 42 -33.06 18.22 -1.72
N SER A 43 -33.20 16.93 -1.94
CA SER A 43 -33.43 15.94 -0.88
C SER A 43 -32.34 14.87 -0.90
N CYS A 44 -31.51 14.83 0.15
CA CYS A 44 -30.49 13.81 0.34
C CYS A 44 -30.88 12.84 1.45
N PHE A 45 -30.52 11.57 1.27
CA PHE A 45 -30.79 10.48 2.20
C PHE A 45 -29.56 9.58 2.31
N TYR A 46 -29.40 8.93 3.46
CA TYR A 46 -28.43 7.84 3.61
C TYR A 46 -29.11 6.58 4.15
N ALA A 47 -28.59 5.43 3.73
CA ALA A 47 -28.90 4.12 4.30
C ALA A 47 -27.62 3.57 4.94
N PRO A 48 -27.63 3.21 6.24
CA PRO A 48 -26.60 2.37 6.84
C PRO A 48 -26.41 1.07 6.05
N LEU A 49 -25.16 0.64 5.94
CA LEU A 49 -24.78 -0.63 5.37
C LEU A 49 -24.26 -1.54 6.48
N ASP A 50 -25.08 -2.51 6.86
CA ASP A 50 -24.78 -3.43 7.95
C ASP A 50 -24.29 -4.78 7.44
N THR A 51 -23.40 -5.41 8.20
CA THR A 51 -22.92 -6.78 7.94
C THR A 51 -23.80 -7.79 8.69
N LEU A 52 -24.27 -8.85 8.02
CA LEU A 52 -24.84 -10.00 8.73
C LEU A 52 -23.74 -10.71 9.51
N ALA A 53 -23.98 -10.98 10.80
CA ALA A 53 -23.01 -11.57 11.72
C ALA A 53 -22.56 -13.00 11.35
N SER A 54 -23.28 -13.68 10.45
CA SER A 54 -23.06 -15.10 10.11
C SER A 54 -22.30 -15.33 8.80
N ASP A 55 -22.00 -14.29 8.02
CA ASP A 55 -21.52 -14.45 6.66
C ASP A 55 -19.99 -14.61 6.56
N ARG A 56 -19.55 -15.66 5.85
CA ARG A 56 -18.13 -15.96 5.56
C ARG A 56 -17.43 -14.89 4.70
N ARG A 57 -18.22 -14.02 4.05
CA ARG A 57 -17.80 -12.77 3.41
C ARG A 57 -18.86 -11.73 3.79
N PRO A 58 -18.55 -10.72 4.63
CA PRO A 58 -19.56 -9.80 5.14
C PRO A 58 -20.25 -9.08 3.97
N ARG A 59 -21.46 -9.53 3.62
CA ARG A 59 -22.33 -8.83 2.67
C ARG A 59 -22.94 -7.65 3.38
N LEU A 60 -22.92 -6.52 2.70
CA LEU A 60 -23.51 -5.28 3.19
C LEU A 60 -24.95 -5.18 2.69
N PHE A 61 -25.88 -5.00 3.63
CA PHE A 61 -27.29 -4.83 3.32
C PHE A 61 -27.72 -3.39 3.61
N GLU A 62 -28.53 -2.83 2.71
CA GLU A 62 -29.11 -1.51 2.87
C GLU A 62 -30.19 -1.55 3.95
N ASN A 63 -30.00 -0.73 4.99
CA ASN A 63 -30.99 -0.53 6.04
C ASN A 63 -31.95 0.63 5.67
N THR A 64 -32.84 1.01 6.59
CA THR A 64 -33.82 2.07 6.36
C THR A 64 -33.17 3.40 5.98
N TRP A 65 -33.65 4.01 4.90
CA TRP A 65 -33.22 5.32 4.44
C TRP A 65 -33.61 6.43 5.42
N ARG A 66 -32.67 7.35 5.66
CA ARG A 66 -32.82 8.45 6.60
C ARG A 66 -32.47 9.76 5.92
N LYS A 67 -33.32 10.78 6.13
CA LYS A 67 -33.14 12.09 5.51
C LYS A 67 -31.96 12.84 6.11
N ILE A 68 -31.13 13.42 5.24
CA ILE A 68 -30.07 14.37 5.61
C ILE A 68 -30.69 15.75 5.61
N THR A 69 -30.79 16.36 6.78
CA THR A 69 -31.09 17.79 6.93
C THR A 69 -29.82 18.60 6.62
N THR A 70 -29.77 19.90 6.95
CA THR A 70 -28.57 20.73 6.71
C THR A 70 -27.28 20.12 7.27
N ARG A 71 -27.37 19.44 8.42
CA ARG A 71 -26.26 18.76 9.07
C ARG A 71 -26.78 17.63 9.94
N ILE A 72 -26.20 16.44 9.81
CA ILE A 72 -26.47 15.32 10.72
C ILE A 72 -25.19 14.61 11.16
N ARG A 73 -25.28 13.89 12.27
CA ARG A 73 -24.27 12.91 12.68
C ARG A 73 -24.69 11.54 12.15
N LEU A 74 -23.75 10.85 11.50
CA LEU A 74 -23.93 9.52 10.96
C LEU A 74 -23.68 8.48 12.05
N ASP A 75 -24.55 7.48 12.12
CA ASP A 75 -24.51 6.40 13.10
C ASP A 75 -23.98 5.09 12.53
N ALA A 76 -23.51 5.10 11.27
CA ALA A 76 -22.94 3.96 10.57
C ALA A 76 -21.59 4.33 9.95
N GLU A 77 -20.67 3.36 9.92
CA GLU A 77 -19.34 3.51 9.32
C GLU A 77 -19.38 3.36 7.80
N TYR A 78 -20.32 2.56 7.30
CA TYR A 78 -20.57 2.30 5.89
C TYR A 78 -21.97 2.79 5.55
N ILE A 79 -22.09 3.63 4.53
CA ILE A 79 -23.39 4.14 4.09
C ILE A 79 -23.50 4.12 2.57
N LYS A 80 -24.74 4.03 2.10
CA LYS A 80 -25.13 4.43 0.75
C LYS A 80 -25.80 5.79 0.82
N LEU A 81 -25.37 6.72 -0.02
CA LEU A 81 -25.91 8.09 -0.10
C LEU A 81 -26.71 8.21 -1.39
N ARG A 82 -27.88 8.82 -1.33
CA ARG A 82 -28.71 9.18 -2.49
C ARG A 82 -29.18 10.62 -2.36
N CYS A 83 -29.03 11.42 -3.41
CA CYS A 83 -29.57 12.77 -3.48
C CYS A 83 -30.45 12.93 -4.72
N LEU A 84 -31.59 13.58 -4.52
CA LEU A 84 -32.56 13.88 -5.55
C LEU A 84 -32.73 15.40 -5.67
N HIS A 85 -32.87 15.88 -6.89
CA HIS A 85 -33.36 17.22 -7.18
C HIS A 85 -34.81 17.10 -7.66
N ASN A 86 -35.74 17.69 -6.91
CA ASN A 86 -37.17 17.39 -6.96
C ASN A 86 -37.41 15.90 -6.72
N VAL A 87 -37.62 15.14 -7.79
CA VAL A 87 -37.84 13.69 -7.78
C VAL A 87 -36.78 12.92 -8.58
N THR A 88 -35.87 13.63 -9.24
CA THR A 88 -34.88 13.04 -10.13
C THR A 88 -33.60 12.75 -9.34
N PRO A 89 -33.10 11.49 -9.33
CA PRO A 89 -31.83 11.18 -8.69
C PRO A 89 -30.68 11.89 -9.41
N ILE A 90 -29.89 12.67 -8.67
CA ILE A 90 -28.71 13.36 -9.18
C ILE A 90 -27.40 12.74 -8.66
N TYR A 91 -27.48 11.94 -7.59
CA TYR A 91 -26.34 11.24 -7.03
C TYR A 91 -26.78 9.97 -6.32
N GLU A 92 -26.02 8.91 -6.52
CA GLU A 92 -26.06 7.69 -5.71
C GLU A 92 -24.65 7.14 -5.57
N GLY A 93 -24.24 6.72 -4.37
CA GLY A 93 -22.89 6.19 -4.17
C GLY A 93 -22.58 5.71 -2.77
N LEU A 94 -21.51 4.92 -2.66
CA LEU A 94 -21.02 4.31 -1.42
C LEU A 94 -20.00 5.21 -0.71
N HIS A 95 -20.15 5.36 0.61
CA HIS A 95 -19.26 6.18 1.43
C HIS A 95 -18.77 5.47 2.70
N LEU A 96 -17.47 5.60 2.91
CA LEU A 96 -16.76 5.24 4.14
C LEU A 96 -16.76 6.46 5.07
N VAL A 97 -17.20 6.27 6.29
CA VAL A 97 -17.36 7.32 7.31
C VAL A 97 -16.44 7.00 8.47
N ALA A 98 -15.43 7.84 8.69
CA ALA A 98 -14.51 7.67 9.80
C ALA A 98 -15.21 8.00 11.12
N ARG A 99 -15.47 6.98 11.94
CA ARG A 99 -16.11 7.14 13.26
C ARG A 99 -15.08 7.00 14.36
N ARG A 100 -15.04 7.98 15.27
CA ARG A 100 -14.28 7.86 16.52
C ARG A 100 -14.95 6.79 17.37
N ARG A 101 -14.19 5.77 17.78
CA ARG A 101 -14.69 4.80 18.75
C ARG A 101 -14.83 5.49 20.11
N ASN A 102 -16.01 5.42 20.74
CA ASN A 102 -16.16 5.82 22.14
C ASN A 102 -15.34 4.84 22.99
N ARG A 103 -14.18 5.28 23.47
CA ARG A 103 -13.42 4.63 24.54
C ARG A 103 -13.44 5.55 25.76
N SER A 104 -13.49 4.93 26.94
CA SER A 104 -13.68 5.54 28.26
C SER A 104 -12.84 6.81 28.47
N ALA A 105 -13.41 7.78 29.19
CA ALA A 105 -12.78 9.06 29.54
C ALA A 105 -11.40 8.91 30.19
N ASP A 106 -11.09 7.74 30.78
CA ASP A 106 -9.81 7.41 31.41
C ASP A 106 -8.59 7.46 30.45
N VAL A 107 -8.82 7.49 29.13
CA VAL A 107 -7.74 7.61 28.12
C VAL A 107 -7.31 9.07 27.91
N GLU A 108 -8.21 10.04 28.12
CA GLU A 108 -7.88 11.46 27.91
C GLU A 108 -6.93 12.00 28.99
N THR A 109 -6.89 11.37 30.17
CA THR A 109 -6.02 11.75 31.29
C THR A 109 -4.59 11.18 31.23
N ALA A 110 -4.27 10.28 30.30
CA ALA A 110 -3.09 9.40 30.45
C ALA A 110 -1.92 9.62 29.49
N ALA A 111 -1.96 10.57 28.55
CA ALA A 111 -0.85 10.69 27.63
C ALA A 111 -0.42 12.13 27.36
N GLU A 112 0.76 12.45 27.87
CA GLU A 112 1.47 13.69 27.58
C GLU A 112 1.97 13.72 26.13
N PRO A 113 2.06 14.92 25.53
CA PRO A 113 2.76 15.13 24.26
C PRO A 113 4.20 14.61 24.36
N GLY A 114 4.60 13.70 23.46
CA GLY A 114 5.93 13.06 23.45
C GLY A 114 5.97 11.59 23.91
N LYS A 115 4.85 11.02 24.37
CA LYS A 115 4.74 9.61 24.81
C LYS A 115 3.99 8.69 23.82
N ARG A 116 3.86 9.06 22.55
CA ARG A 116 3.01 8.33 21.58
C ARG A 116 3.78 8.07 20.31
N HIS A 117 3.90 6.81 19.92
CA HIS A 117 4.50 6.42 18.65
C HIS A 117 3.45 5.72 17.80
N SER A 118 3.24 6.19 16.57
CA SER A 118 2.34 5.53 15.62
C SER A 118 3.13 4.88 14.52
N VAL A 119 2.54 3.87 13.90
CA VAL A 119 3.13 3.14 12.80
C VAL A 119 2.11 3.03 11.67
N LEU A 120 2.53 3.48 10.49
CA LEU A 120 1.76 3.37 9.26
C LEU A 120 2.55 2.56 8.25
N VAL A 121 2.00 1.41 7.86
CA VAL A 121 2.56 0.54 6.83
C VAL A 121 1.62 0.56 5.64
N ILE A 122 2.14 0.96 4.48
CA ILE A 122 1.43 0.95 3.21
C ILE A 122 2.14 -0.03 2.28
N SER A 123 1.43 -1.05 1.83
CA SER A 123 1.90 -2.02 0.84
C SER A 123 1.23 -1.72 -0.50
N VAL A 124 2.04 -1.61 -1.55
CA VAL A 124 1.59 -1.45 -2.94
C VAL A 124 1.89 -2.75 -3.69
N GLY A 125 0.86 -3.45 -4.13
CA GLY A 125 0.98 -4.78 -4.72
C GLY A 125 1.77 -4.77 -6.04
N ALA A 126 2.51 -5.84 -6.31
CA ALA A 126 3.09 -6.17 -7.62
C ALA A 126 3.86 -5.03 -8.32
N SER A 127 4.52 -4.15 -7.56
CA SER A 127 5.28 -3.03 -8.11
C SER A 127 6.77 -3.22 -7.86
N SER A 128 7.55 -3.38 -8.93
CA SER A 128 9.01 -3.33 -8.80
C SER A 128 9.48 -1.91 -8.45
N ARG A 129 10.70 -1.81 -7.97
CA ARG A 129 11.42 -0.54 -7.80
C ARG A 129 11.40 0.28 -9.09
N SER A 130 11.68 -0.35 -10.23
CA SER A 130 11.64 0.34 -11.53
C SER A 130 10.23 0.77 -11.95
N ASP A 131 9.19 0.00 -11.61
CA ASP A 131 7.80 0.40 -11.83
C ASP A 131 7.41 1.60 -10.95
N PHE A 132 7.87 1.61 -9.70
CA PHE A 132 7.64 2.71 -8.77
C PHE A 132 8.25 4.01 -9.26
N GLU A 133 9.50 3.98 -9.74
CA GLU A 133 10.18 5.14 -10.33
C GLU A 133 9.41 5.73 -11.52
N ARG A 134 8.82 4.87 -12.35
CA ARG A 134 8.09 5.31 -13.53
C ARG A 134 6.73 5.89 -13.19
N ASN A 135 5.99 5.22 -12.30
CA ASN A 135 4.57 5.48 -12.07
C ASN A 135 4.30 6.38 -10.87
N PHE A 136 5.18 6.42 -9.87
CA PHE A 136 4.99 7.13 -8.61
C PHE A 136 5.94 8.33 -8.47
N ARG A 137 6.12 9.11 -9.53
CA ARG A 137 7.11 10.21 -9.58
C ARG A 137 6.87 11.26 -8.50
N TYR A 138 5.62 11.67 -8.27
CA TYR A 138 5.31 12.68 -7.25
C TYR A 138 5.55 12.14 -5.84
N THR A 139 5.18 10.89 -5.60
CA THR A 139 5.35 10.21 -4.31
C THR A 139 6.82 9.93 -4.02
N ALA A 140 7.56 9.39 -4.98
CA ALA A 140 9.00 9.13 -4.87
C ALA A 140 9.78 10.42 -4.60
N ASN A 141 9.46 11.48 -5.33
CA ASN A 141 10.06 12.80 -5.14
C ASN A 141 9.79 13.34 -3.72
N PHE A 142 8.54 13.27 -3.26
CA PHE A 142 8.16 13.67 -1.90
C PHE A 142 8.94 12.90 -0.81
N LEU A 143 9.09 11.58 -0.97
CA LEU A 143 9.81 10.75 0.01
C LEU A 143 11.30 11.03 0.02
N ARG A 144 11.95 11.15 -1.15
CA ARG A 144 13.40 11.37 -1.24
C ARG A 144 13.88 12.72 -0.74
N HIS A 145 13.03 13.75 -0.81
CA HIS A 145 13.35 15.07 -0.26
C HIS A 145 13.10 15.18 1.25
N SER A 146 12.56 14.13 1.88
CA SER A 146 12.41 14.10 3.33
C SER A 146 13.70 13.55 3.97
N PRO A 147 14.40 14.34 4.82
CA PRO A 147 15.73 14.00 5.31
C PRO A 147 15.75 12.71 6.16
N ASP A 148 14.61 12.37 6.78
CA ASP A 148 14.44 11.23 7.68
C ASP A 148 13.92 9.98 6.97
N THR A 149 13.85 10.02 5.63
CA THR A 149 13.39 8.91 4.79
C THR A 149 14.57 8.22 4.11
N ARG A 150 14.59 6.89 4.13
CA ARG A 150 15.56 6.07 3.39
C ARG A 150 14.85 5.03 2.54
N GLU A 151 15.41 4.80 1.37
CA GLU A 151 15.00 3.74 0.46
C GLU A 151 15.92 2.53 0.70
N LEU A 152 15.35 1.36 1.04
CA LEU A 152 16.12 0.12 1.16
C LEU A 152 16.26 -0.50 -0.23
N ARG A 153 17.38 -0.21 -0.90
CA ARG A 153 17.59 -0.60 -2.30
C ARG A 153 17.81 -2.10 -2.48
N GLY A 154 18.29 -2.77 -1.43
CA GLY A 154 18.46 -4.22 -1.39
C GLY A 154 17.27 -4.97 -0.77
N TYR A 155 16.07 -4.38 -0.75
CA TYR A 155 14.88 -5.04 -0.22
C TYR A 155 14.39 -6.16 -1.15
N SER A 156 14.37 -7.40 -0.64
CA SER A 156 14.06 -8.61 -1.40
C SER A 156 12.74 -9.23 -0.97
N ALA A 157 12.02 -9.78 -1.96
CA ALA A 157 10.87 -10.64 -1.69
C ALA A 157 11.32 -11.96 -1.05
N VAL A 158 10.41 -12.60 -0.31
CA VAL A 158 10.66 -13.86 0.42
C VAL A 158 9.75 -15.00 -0.06
N GLY A 159 8.95 -14.76 -1.09
CA GLY A 159 7.99 -15.69 -1.64
C GLY A 159 7.20 -15.08 -2.79
N ALA A 160 6.50 -15.91 -3.55
CA ALA A 160 5.59 -15.50 -4.61
C ALA A 160 4.24 -15.10 -4.02
N GLY A 161 3.69 -14.00 -4.51
CA GLY A 161 2.40 -13.47 -4.07
C GLY A 161 2.42 -12.74 -2.72
N SER A 162 1.32 -12.07 -2.45
CA SER A 162 1.20 -11.18 -1.29
C SER A 162 1.17 -11.93 0.04
N PHE A 163 0.76 -13.20 0.06
CA PHE A 163 0.61 -13.96 1.30
C PHE A 163 1.95 -14.19 2.01
N PRO A 164 2.98 -14.80 1.40
CA PRO A 164 4.31 -14.94 2.03
C PRO A 164 4.89 -13.61 2.51
N SER A 165 4.70 -12.53 1.73
CA SER A 165 5.18 -11.19 2.09
C SER A 165 4.45 -10.64 3.32
N ALA A 166 3.13 -10.76 3.36
CA ALA A 166 2.31 -10.27 4.47
C ALA A 166 2.55 -11.05 5.77
N VAL A 167 2.64 -12.38 5.74
CA VAL A 167 2.93 -13.16 6.96
C VAL A 167 4.36 -12.97 7.44
N ALA A 168 5.32 -12.74 6.54
CA ALA A 168 6.68 -12.39 6.91
C ALA A 168 6.75 -11.01 7.57
N LEU A 169 6.08 -10.00 6.99
CA LEU A 169 6.02 -8.63 7.49
C LEU A 169 5.25 -8.51 8.82
N LEU A 170 4.09 -9.14 8.92
CA LEU A 170 3.16 -8.95 10.03
C LEU A 170 3.31 -10.02 11.11
N GLY A 171 3.81 -11.20 10.79
CA GLY A 171 3.93 -12.33 11.73
C GLY A 171 5.35 -12.84 11.90
N GLY A 172 6.33 -12.33 11.15
CA GLY A 172 7.72 -12.79 11.24
C GLY A 172 7.89 -14.27 10.85
N MET A 173 6.94 -14.83 10.10
CA MET A 173 6.82 -16.26 9.82
C MET A 173 6.72 -16.56 8.33
N THR A 174 7.00 -17.80 7.95
CA THR A 174 6.83 -18.26 6.57
C THR A 174 5.36 -18.56 6.27
N GLY A 175 4.99 -18.64 4.98
CA GLY A 175 3.66 -19.09 4.58
C GLY A 175 3.31 -20.48 5.13
N GLY A 176 4.26 -21.41 5.11
CA GLY A 176 4.06 -22.76 5.67
C GLY A 176 3.84 -22.75 7.19
N GLU A 177 4.57 -21.92 7.93
CA GLU A 177 4.34 -21.74 9.38
C GLU A 177 2.96 -21.13 9.65
N ALA A 178 2.54 -20.14 8.86
CA ALA A 178 1.22 -19.53 8.96
C ALA A 178 0.10 -20.54 8.69
N TRP A 179 0.22 -21.34 7.64
CA TRP A 179 -0.73 -22.42 7.34
C TRP A 179 -0.76 -23.47 8.45
N SER A 180 0.40 -23.92 8.96
CA SER A 180 0.43 -24.91 10.05
C SER A 180 -0.28 -24.46 11.33
N ARG A 181 -0.48 -23.15 11.50
CA ARG A 181 -1.16 -22.52 12.63
C ARG A 181 -2.58 -22.07 12.31
N SER A 182 -3.03 -22.19 11.05
CA SER A 182 -4.36 -21.77 10.64
C SER A 182 -5.40 -22.79 11.11
N SER A 183 -6.57 -22.30 11.47
CA SER A 183 -7.69 -23.13 11.92
C SER A 183 -8.81 -23.01 10.91
N GLY A 184 -9.16 -24.12 10.24
CA GLY A 184 -10.27 -24.16 9.29
C GLY A 184 -10.16 -23.19 8.11
N SER A 185 -8.94 -22.99 7.57
CA SER A 185 -8.61 -22.01 6.51
C SER A 185 -8.73 -20.53 6.91
N TYR A 186 -8.76 -20.24 8.21
CA TYR A 186 -8.77 -18.88 8.74
C TYR A 186 -7.51 -18.58 9.55
N TYR A 187 -7.09 -17.31 9.48
CA TYR A 187 -5.86 -16.81 10.09
C TYR A 187 -6.09 -16.00 11.38
N ASP A 188 -7.27 -16.14 11.98
CA ASP A 188 -7.66 -15.46 13.23
C ASP A 188 -6.67 -15.66 14.39
N ASP A 189 -6.05 -16.84 14.47
CA ASP A 189 -5.18 -17.23 15.59
C ASP A 189 -3.69 -16.90 15.34
N LEU A 190 -3.37 -16.27 14.19
CA LEU A 190 -2.00 -15.86 13.92
C LEU A 190 -1.58 -14.70 14.84
N PRO A 191 -0.37 -14.75 15.44
CA PRO A 191 0.18 -13.69 16.27
C PRO A 191 0.72 -12.54 15.41
N LEU A 192 -0.18 -11.80 14.76
CA LEU A 192 0.17 -10.69 13.85
C LEU A 192 0.41 -9.39 14.64
N LEU A 193 1.25 -8.49 14.10
CA LEU A 193 1.73 -7.27 14.75
C LEU A 193 0.60 -6.43 15.39
N TRP A 194 -0.55 -6.30 14.72
CA TRP A 194 -1.67 -5.54 15.26
C TRP A 194 -2.16 -6.09 16.61
N ASN A 195 -2.01 -7.38 16.88
CA ASN A 195 -2.35 -7.95 18.19
C ASN A 195 -1.45 -7.38 19.29
N GLU A 196 -0.15 -7.22 19.00
CA GLU A 196 0.82 -6.68 19.94
C GLU A 196 0.63 -5.18 20.16
N TYR A 197 0.44 -4.42 19.08
CA TYR A 197 0.12 -2.99 19.16
C TYR A 197 -1.19 -2.73 19.92
N LYS A 198 -2.21 -3.60 19.75
CA LYS A 198 -3.48 -3.50 20.47
C LYS A 198 -3.32 -3.73 21.98
N LYS A 199 -2.48 -4.68 22.42
CA LYS A 199 -2.13 -4.86 23.85
C LYS A 199 -1.52 -3.59 24.43
N ARG A 200 -0.74 -2.87 23.62
CA ARG A 200 -0.10 -1.58 23.94
C ARG A 200 -1.00 -0.38 23.69
N ARG A 201 -2.32 -0.59 23.70
CA ARG A 201 -3.35 0.45 23.61
C ARG A 201 -3.29 1.27 22.32
N HIS A 202 -2.66 0.79 21.26
CA HIS A 202 -2.84 1.38 19.93
C HIS A 202 -4.23 1.00 19.41
N TRP A 203 -4.89 1.90 18.67
CA TRP A 203 -5.98 1.46 17.81
C TRP A 203 -5.40 0.88 16.53
N THR A 204 -6.09 -0.09 15.94
CA THR A 204 -5.56 -0.81 14.78
C THR A 204 -6.44 -0.68 13.55
N LEU A 205 -5.80 -0.53 12.39
CA LEU A 205 -6.45 -0.46 11.08
C LEU A 205 -5.81 -1.47 10.15
N TYR A 206 -6.63 -2.26 9.48
CA TYR A 206 -6.20 -3.08 8.35
C TYR A 206 -7.11 -2.77 7.16
N VAL A 207 -6.52 -2.31 6.07
CA VAL A 207 -7.22 -2.04 4.81
C VAL A 207 -6.73 -3.03 3.77
N GLU A 208 -7.67 -3.67 3.08
CA GLU A 208 -7.42 -4.49 1.90
C GLU A 208 -8.27 -3.92 0.75
N GLU A 209 -7.61 -3.40 -0.30
CA GLU A 209 -8.32 -2.76 -1.43
C GLU A 209 -9.12 -3.76 -2.27
N THR A 210 -8.60 -4.97 -2.44
CA THR A 210 -9.23 -6.04 -3.23
C THR A 210 -9.38 -7.29 -2.36
N PRO A 211 -10.37 -7.35 -1.46
CA PRO A 211 -10.49 -8.44 -0.48
C PRO A 211 -10.60 -9.85 -1.09
N SER A 212 -11.20 -9.98 -2.27
CA SER A 212 -11.31 -11.28 -2.97
C SER A 212 -9.96 -11.89 -3.36
N GLU A 213 -8.92 -11.07 -3.41
CA GLU A 213 -7.54 -11.43 -3.74
C GLU A 213 -6.59 -10.80 -2.71
N GLY A 214 -7.03 -10.72 -1.46
CA GLY A 214 -6.33 -10.01 -0.40
C GLY A 214 -4.99 -10.64 -0.03
N ALA A 215 -4.22 -10.00 0.85
CA ALA A 215 -2.94 -10.54 1.30
C ALA A 215 -3.06 -11.89 2.05
N PHE A 216 -4.23 -12.18 2.64
CA PHE A 216 -4.49 -13.42 3.39
C PHE A 216 -5.53 -14.32 2.70
N VAL A 217 -5.77 -14.10 1.41
CA VAL A 217 -6.74 -14.87 0.61
C VAL A 217 -6.01 -15.51 -0.56
N ASP A 218 -6.14 -16.83 -0.66
CA ASP A 218 -5.58 -17.73 -1.68
C ASP A 218 -6.66 -18.80 -1.99
N PRO A 219 -6.64 -19.61 -3.06
CA PRO A 219 -7.74 -20.52 -3.39
C PRO A 219 -8.20 -21.44 -2.24
N VAL A 220 -7.29 -21.78 -1.32
CA VAL A 220 -7.55 -22.60 -0.13
C VAL A 220 -7.81 -21.79 1.15
N ASP A 221 -7.50 -20.50 1.15
CA ASP A 221 -7.51 -19.63 2.33
C ASP A 221 -8.64 -18.59 2.29
N ARG A 222 -9.24 -18.33 3.45
CA ARG A 222 -10.43 -17.48 3.55
C ARG A 222 -10.17 -16.17 4.28
N GLY A 223 -8.92 -15.85 4.59
CA GLY A 223 -8.55 -14.66 5.34
C GLY A 223 -8.92 -14.78 6.81
N PHE A 224 -9.72 -13.83 7.29
CA PHE A 224 -10.11 -13.73 8.69
C PHE A 224 -11.62 -13.93 8.84
N PHE A 225 -12.02 -14.80 9.76
CA PHE A 225 -13.42 -15.01 10.11
C PHE A 225 -13.93 -13.87 11.00
N ARG A 226 -13.16 -13.49 12.02
CA ARG A 226 -13.46 -12.35 12.89
C ARG A 226 -12.72 -11.11 12.39
N LYS A 227 -13.28 -9.94 12.70
CA LYS A 227 -12.63 -8.64 12.43
C LYS A 227 -11.25 -8.60 13.12
N PRO A 228 -10.11 -8.56 12.38
CA PRO A 228 -8.78 -8.68 12.99
C PRO A 228 -8.32 -7.39 13.71
N THR A 229 -8.87 -6.24 13.31
CA THR A 229 -8.44 -4.91 13.78
C THR A 229 -9.63 -4.05 14.22
N ASP A 230 -9.38 -2.93 14.90
CA ASP A 230 -10.45 -2.02 15.32
C ASP A 230 -11.20 -1.44 14.12
N HIS A 231 -10.51 -1.17 13.02
CA HIS A 231 -11.06 -0.75 11.72
C HIS A 231 -10.63 -1.72 10.62
N TYR A 232 -11.60 -2.29 9.90
CA TYR A 232 -11.39 -3.29 8.85
C TYR A 232 -12.46 -3.13 7.75
N PRO A 233 -12.33 -2.14 6.85
CA PRO A 233 -13.34 -1.81 5.85
C PRO A 233 -13.41 -2.80 4.68
N SER A 234 -13.03 -4.06 4.89
CA SER A 234 -12.98 -5.10 3.85
C SER A 234 -14.35 -5.35 3.21
N ALA A 235 -15.42 -5.41 4.01
CA ALA A 235 -16.79 -5.55 3.48
C ALA A 235 -17.15 -4.44 2.49
N MET A 236 -16.81 -3.20 2.84
CA MET A 236 -17.05 -2.04 1.99
C MET A 236 -16.13 -2.03 0.76
N ALA A 237 -14.86 -2.43 0.91
CA ALA A 237 -13.94 -2.57 -0.22
C ALA A 237 -14.44 -3.61 -1.24
N SER A 238 -14.99 -4.74 -0.78
CA SER A 238 -15.66 -5.72 -1.64
C SER A 238 -16.85 -5.09 -2.36
N ARG A 239 -17.76 -4.43 -1.63
CA ARG A 239 -18.95 -3.78 -2.22
C ARG A 239 -18.59 -2.69 -3.25
N MET A 240 -17.54 -1.91 -2.99
CA MET A 240 -17.02 -0.91 -3.93
C MET A 240 -16.40 -1.51 -5.19
N SER A 241 -16.02 -2.79 -5.16
CA SER A 241 -15.40 -3.51 -6.29
C SER A 241 -16.41 -4.26 -7.16
N GLU A 242 -17.66 -4.37 -6.70
CA GLU A 242 -18.74 -4.95 -7.49
C GLU A 242 -19.13 -3.99 -8.62
N PRO A 243 -19.42 -4.50 -9.84
CA PRO A 243 -19.97 -3.69 -10.90
C PRO A 243 -21.22 -2.97 -10.43
N ASP A 244 -21.29 -1.67 -10.66
CA ASP A 244 -22.47 -0.88 -10.30
C ASP A 244 -23.59 -1.17 -11.31
N GLU A 245 -24.48 -2.10 -10.99
CA GLU A 245 -25.67 -2.41 -11.81
C GLU A 245 -26.57 -1.19 -12.05
N THR A 246 -26.44 -0.14 -11.21
CA THR A 246 -27.24 1.09 -11.29
C THR A 246 -26.52 2.23 -12.03
N ALA A 247 -25.25 2.08 -12.41
CA ALA A 247 -24.50 3.06 -13.18
C ALA A 247 -24.89 3.11 -14.67
N ARG A 248 -26.18 2.97 -14.98
CA ARG A 248 -26.73 3.51 -16.23
C ARG A 248 -26.73 5.03 -16.07
N SER A 249 -25.68 5.69 -16.55
CA SER A 249 -25.79 7.12 -16.79
C SER A 249 -26.91 7.35 -17.81
N PRO A 250 -27.77 8.38 -17.64
CA PRO A 250 -28.70 8.79 -18.69
C PRO A 250 -28.00 9.28 -19.97
N GLU A 251 -26.67 9.31 -19.99
CA GLU A 251 -25.81 9.62 -21.14
C GLU A 251 -25.41 8.36 -21.94
N ALA A 252 -25.92 7.17 -21.59
CA ALA A 252 -25.65 5.91 -22.29
C ALA A 252 -26.24 5.81 -23.72
N ASP A 253 -27.04 6.79 -24.16
CA ASP A 253 -27.61 6.84 -25.51
C ASP A 253 -26.63 7.30 -26.61
N VAL A 254 -25.38 7.67 -26.26
CA VAL A 254 -24.37 8.10 -27.22
C VAL A 254 -23.25 7.06 -27.36
N GLY A 255 -23.58 5.80 -27.68
CA GLY A 255 -22.73 4.82 -28.39
C GLY A 255 -21.28 4.55 -27.95
N ILE A 256 -20.79 5.14 -26.86
CA ILE A 256 -19.46 4.93 -26.28
C ILE A 256 -19.68 4.02 -25.08
N SER A 257 -19.05 2.85 -25.07
CA SER A 257 -19.08 1.94 -23.92
C SER A 257 -18.48 2.64 -22.69
N ASN A 258 -19.33 3.28 -21.90
CA ASN A 258 -19.01 3.97 -20.66
C ASN A 258 -18.76 2.97 -19.51
N GLU A 259 -17.98 1.91 -19.75
CA GLU A 259 -17.56 1.01 -18.68
C GLU A 259 -16.60 1.77 -17.75
N GLN A 260 -17.03 1.99 -16.50
CA GLN A 260 -16.17 2.52 -15.45
C GLN A 260 -14.90 1.67 -15.35
N PRO A 261 -13.70 2.28 -15.30
CA PRO A 261 -12.50 1.53 -15.02
C PRO A 261 -12.66 0.76 -13.71
N SER A 262 -12.26 -0.51 -13.68
CA SER A 262 -12.38 -1.36 -12.49
C SER A 262 -11.84 -0.72 -11.20
N VAL A 263 -10.84 0.17 -11.31
CA VAL A 263 -10.20 0.91 -10.20
C VAL A 263 -11.10 1.99 -9.55
N CYS A 264 -12.29 2.22 -10.09
CA CYS A 264 -13.22 3.27 -9.67
C CYS A 264 -14.40 2.71 -8.86
N SER A 265 -14.94 3.52 -7.97
CA SER A 265 -16.24 3.33 -7.34
C SER A 265 -17.00 4.64 -7.42
N GLY A 266 -17.96 4.70 -8.34
CA GLY A 266 -18.59 5.94 -8.78
C GLY A 266 -17.55 6.95 -9.29
N TYR A 267 -17.63 8.18 -8.79
CA TYR A 267 -16.81 9.31 -9.24
C TYR A 267 -15.33 9.29 -8.79
N ARG A 268 -14.91 8.33 -7.96
CA ARG A 268 -13.60 8.33 -7.30
C ARG A 268 -12.89 6.99 -7.37
N LEU A 269 -11.56 7.04 -7.29
CA LEU A 269 -10.72 5.84 -7.18
C LEU A 269 -10.99 5.09 -5.87
N ARG A 270 -11.04 3.75 -5.91
CA ARG A 270 -11.23 2.91 -4.72
C ARG A 270 -10.10 3.12 -3.70
N SER A 271 -8.85 3.11 -4.17
CA SER A 271 -7.68 3.39 -3.32
C SER A 271 -7.76 4.77 -2.67
N LYS A 272 -8.23 5.79 -3.41
CA LYS A 272 -8.40 7.14 -2.84
C LYS A 272 -9.47 7.15 -1.75
N ALA A 273 -10.61 6.48 -1.95
CA ALA A 273 -11.66 6.39 -0.93
C ALA A 273 -11.15 5.75 0.38
N LEU A 274 -10.33 4.70 0.26
CA LEU A 274 -9.71 4.01 1.39
C LEU A 274 -8.62 4.85 2.09
N LEU A 275 -7.78 5.55 1.32
CA LEU A 275 -6.77 6.46 1.86
C LEU A 275 -7.42 7.66 2.56
N ASP A 276 -8.49 8.24 2.00
CA ASP A 276 -9.23 9.34 2.62
C ASP A 276 -9.85 8.87 3.95
N TYR A 277 -10.46 7.68 3.98
CA TYR A 277 -10.98 7.08 5.21
C TYR A 277 -9.90 6.89 6.28
N ALA A 278 -8.73 6.35 5.90
CA ALA A 278 -7.60 6.22 6.82
C ALA A 278 -7.11 7.60 7.32
N SER A 279 -7.06 8.60 6.43
CA SER A 279 -6.63 9.96 6.80
C SER A 279 -7.56 10.57 7.84
N GLU A 280 -8.86 10.43 7.67
CA GLU A 280 -9.86 10.96 8.61
C GLU A 280 -9.82 10.23 9.95
N LEU A 281 -9.62 8.90 9.96
CA LEU A 281 -9.39 8.15 11.20
C LEU A 281 -8.13 8.62 11.95
N ILE A 282 -7.02 8.80 11.23
CA ILE A 282 -5.76 9.26 11.82
C ILE A 282 -5.94 10.66 12.43
N LYS A 283 -6.57 11.59 11.71
CA LYS A 283 -6.86 12.94 12.21
C LYS A 283 -7.78 12.91 13.44
N ALA A 284 -8.82 12.08 13.43
CA ALA A 284 -9.74 11.92 14.56
C ALA A 284 -9.05 11.32 15.80
N GLY A 285 -8.09 10.43 15.57
CA GLY A 285 -7.34 9.70 16.58
C GLY A 285 -6.30 10.53 17.32
N ASN A 286 -6.35 11.88 17.27
CA ASN A 286 -5.36 12.84 17.79
C ASN A 286 -4.76 12.51 19.17
N VAL A 287 -5.47 11.75 20.01
CA VAL A 287 -5.03 11.40 21.36
C VAL A 287 -4.41 9.99 21.49
N GLN A 288 -4.66 9.06 20.57
CA GLN A 288 -4.29 7.66 20.73
C GLN A 288 -3.36 7.20 19.60
N PRO A 289 -2.21 6.55 19.91
CA PRO A 289 -1.32 6.04 18.87
C PRO A 289 -1.98 4.90 18.09
N PHE A 290 -1.47 4.63 16.90
CA PHE A 290 -2.08 3.66 16.00
C PHE A 290 -1.07 2.74 15.31
N PHE A 291 -1.56 1.56 14.94
CA PHE A 291 -0.90 0.69 13.98
C PHE A 291 -1.85 0.48 12.80
N ALA A 292 -1.45 0.95 11.63
CA ALA A 292 -2.24 0.85 10.42
C ALA A 292 -1.46 0.08 9.35
N PHE A 293 -2.08 -0.97 8.80
CA PHE A 293 -1.60 -1.67 7.61
C PHE A 293 -2.59 -1.45 6.46
N ILE A 294 -2.13 -0.83 5.38
CA ILE A 294 -2.95 -0.52 4.20
C ILE A 294 -2.36 -1.25 3.01
N ASN A 295 -3.08 -2.23 2.47
CA ASN A 295 -2.68 -2.97 1.30
C ASN A 295 -3.49 -2.52 0.07
N LEU A 296 -2.80 -1.92 -0.89
CA LEU A 296 -3.36 -1.40 -2.15
C LEU A 296 -2.81 -2.23 -3.31
N LYS A 297 -3.67 -2.91 -4.06
CA LYS A 297 -3.28 -3.84 -5.14
C LYS A 297 -3.86 -3.46 -6.51
N ASP A 298 -5.00 -2.78 -6.53
CA ASP A 298 -5.84 -2.76 -7.73
C ASP A 298 -5.28 -1.86 -8.82
N SER A 299 -4.70 -0.72 -8.41
CA SER A 299 -4.07 0.22 -9.35
C SER A 299 -2.75 -0.30 -9.91
N SER A 300 -2.04 -1.19 -9.21
CA SER A 300 -0.68 -1.60 -9.53
C SER A 300 -0.56 -2.94 -10.29
N ARG A 301 -1.56 -3.82 -10.18
CA ARG A 301 -1.59 -5.14 -10.87
C ARG A 301 -1.58 -5.04 -12.40
N ASN A 302 -2.21 -4.00 -12.95
CA ASN A 302 -2.07 -3.63 -14.35
C ASN A 302 -1.13 -2.44 -14.41
N GLY A 303 0.18 -2.69 -14.63
CA GLY A 303 1.22 -1.64 -14.64
C GLY A 303 0.94 -0.44 -15.57
N THR A 304 -0.07 -0.52 -16.44
CA THR A 304 -0.62 0.57 -17.25
C THR A 304 -1.42 1.62 -16.46
N LYS A 305 -1.92 1.30 -15.26
CA LYS A 305 -2.78 2.18 -14.44
C LYS A 305 -2.16 2.62 -13.11
N ALA A 306 -0.98 2.11 -12.72
CA ALA A 306 -0.36 2.42 -11.43
C ALA A 306 -0.16 3.93 -11.18
N HIS A 307 0.11 4.70 -12.25
CA HIS A 307 0.30 6.14 -12.19
C HIS A 307 -0.91 6.93 -11.67
N VAL A 308 -2.13 6.37 -11.71
CA VAL A 308 -3.34 7.04 -11.22
C VAL A 308 -3.34 7.18 -9.69
N LEU A 309 -2.58 6.33 -8.99
CA LEU A 309 -2.45 6.35 -7.53
C LEU A 309 -1.39 7.34 -7.03
N ASP A 310 -0.50 7.83 -7.91
CA ASP A 310 0.63 8.68 -7.50
C ASP A 310 0.18 9.98 -6.82
N LYS A 311 -0.69 10.75 -7.47
CA LYS A 311 -1.20 12.01 -6.90
C LYS A 311 -2.01 11.78 -5.61
N PRO A 312 -2.97 10.82 -5.55
CA PRO A 312 -3.65 10.48 -4.31
C PRO A 312 -2.70 10.07 -3.18
N MET A 313 -1.69 9.23 -3.47
CA MET A 313 -0.70 8.78 -2.49
C MET A 313 0.12 9.95 -1.95
N LYS A 314 0.71 10.77 -2.83
CA LYS A 314 1.44 11.99 -2.43
C LYS A 314 0.58 12.90 -1.57
N THR A 315 -0.69 13.09 -1.96
CA THR A 315 -1.63 13.95 -1.22
C THR A 315 -1.91 13.41 0.17
N PHE A 316 -2.16 12.10 0.28
CA PHE A 316 -2.34 11.42 1.56
C PHE A 316 -1.12 11.60 2.47
N LEU A 317 0.09 11.34 1.97
CA LEU A 317 1.33 11.50 2.74
C LEU A 317 1.58 12.96 3.15
N SER A 318 1.32 13.92 2.26
CA SER A 318 1.45 15.36 2.56
C SER A 318 0.44 15.80 3.63
N ASN A 319 -0.78 15.28 3.58
CA ASN A 319 -1.83 15.60 4.56
C ASN A 319 -1.51 15.00 5.92
N LEU A 320 -0.92 13.79 5.95
CA LEU A 320 -0.40 13.23 7.17
C LEU A 320 0.64 14.16 7.77
N GLU A 321 1.70 14.51 7.06
CA GLU A 321 2.79 15.37 7.57
C GLU A 321 2.30 16.72 8.14
N ARG A 322 1.28 17.34 7.53
CA ARG A 322 0.72 18.62 7.99
C ARG A 322 -0.17 18.53 9.23
N SER A 323 -0.67 17.35 9.58
CA SER A 323 -1.78 17.23 10.53
C SER A 323 -1.42 17.44 12.00
N ASN A 324 -0.14 17.63 12.38
CA ASN A 324 0.40 17.62 13.76
C ASN A 324 0.10 16.35 14.59
N VAL A 325 -0.98 15.61 14.28
CA VAL A 325 -1.36 14.30 14.84
C VAL A 325 -0.38 13.20 14.41
N SER A 326 0.20 13.34 13.23
CA SER A 326 1.17 12.41 12.67
C SER A 326 2.60 12.61 13.17
N PHE A 327 2.84 13.62 14.03
CA PHE A 327 4.18 14.11 14.32
C PHE A 327 5.13 12.99 14.75
N GLU A 328 4.65 11.99 15.50
CA GLU A 328 5.47 10.84 15.95
C GLU A 328 5.12 9.51 15.25
N THR A 329 4.91 9.55 13.93
CA THR A 329 4.58 8.36 13.12
C THR A 329 5.80 7.86 12.33
N THR A 330 6.16 6.59 12.48
CA THR A 330 7.04 5.92 11.50
C THR A 330 6.20 5.44 10.33
N LEU A 331 6.60 5.82 9.11
CA LEU A 331 5.98 5.37 7.86
C LEU A 331 6.86 4.32 7.19
N VAL A 332 6.25 3.21 6.79
CA VAL A 332 6.84 2.20 5.90
C VAL A 332 5.98 2.13 4.65
N LEU A 333 6.56 2.43 3.48
CA LEU A 333 5.93 2.28 2.18
C LEU A 333 6.70 1.24 1.37
N LEU A 334 6.11 0.09 1.08
CA LEU A 334 6.80 -1.03 0.44
C LEU A 334 5.96 -1.70 -0.65
N SER A 335 6.61 -2.57 -1.43
CA SER A 335 5.97 -3.52 -2.33
C SER A 335 6.07 -4.93 -1.79
N ASP A 336 5.06 -5.76 -2.07
CA ASP A 336 4.97 -7.12 -1.55
C ASP A 336 5.89 -8.12 -2.28
N VAL A 337 5.90 -8.13 -3.62
CA VAL A 337 6.62 -9.14 -4.43
C VAL A 337 7.34 -8.63 -5.68
N GLY A 338 7.35 -7.33 -5.97
CA GLY A 338 8.04 -6.80 -7.16
C GLY A 338 7.25 -7.02 -8.46
N LYS A 339 7.91 -7.16 -9.62
CA LYS A 339 7.22 -7.27 -10.92
C LYS A 339 6.82 -8.72 -11.22
N SER A 340 5.60 -9.10 -10.83
CA SER A 340 4.82 -10.29 -11.21
C SER A 340 4.65 -11.39 -10.13
N HIS A 341 3.40 -11.82 -9.97
CA HIS A 341 2.98 -13.03 -9.23
C HIS A 341 3.38 -14.33 -9.95
N TRP A 342 3.71 -14.28 -11.25
CA TRP A 342 3.95 -15.44 -12.12
C TRP A 342 5.33 -15.44 -12.81
N ASP A 343 6.05 -14.33 -12.76
CA ASP A 343 7.42 -14.22 -13.27
C ASP A 343 8.33 -13.79 -12.13
N THR A 344 8.79 -14.77 -11.35
CA THR A 344 9.68 -14.56 -10.19
C THR A 344 11.13 -14.31 -10.60
N ARG A 345 11.42 -14.19 -11.91
CA ARG A 345 12.75 -13.88 -12.41
C ARG A 345 13.09 -12.43 -12.05
N ILE A 346 13.76 -12.26 -10.91
CA ILE A 346 14.54 -11.06 -10.66
C ILE A 346 15.61 -11.04 -11.75
N THR A 347 15.51 -10.07 -12.66
CA THR A 347 16.58 -9.76 -13.62
C THR A 347 17.86 -9.48 -12.82
N GLY A 348 19.01 -9.95 -13.30
CA GLY A 348 20.30 -9.84 -12.58
C GLY A 348 20.67 -8.39 -12.19
N ASP A 349 20.07 -7.40 -12.85
CA ASP A 349 20.18 -5.96 -12.55
C ASP A 349 19.33 -5.47 -11.36
N GLY A 350 18.52 -6.33 -10.73
CA GLY A 350 17.64 -5.99 -9.62
C GLY A 350 16.41 -5.14 -10.01
N SER A 351 16.15 -4.89 -11.29
CA SER A 351 15.02 -4.06 -11.74
C SER A 351 13.65 -4.68 -11.43
N GLY A 352 13.58 -6.00 -11.22
CA GLY A 352 12.40 -6.72 -10.75
C GLY A 352 12.15 -6.68 -9.24
N MET A 353 13.10 -6.21 -8.42
CA MET A 353 13.00 -6.23 -6.96
C MET A 353 11.90 -5.28 -6.44
N PRO A 354 11.23 -5.61 -5.32
CA PRO A 354 10.31 -4.68 -4.66
C PRO A 354 11.06 -3.46 -4.09
N PHE A 355 10.35 -2.34 -3.96
CA PHE A 355 10.87 -1.19 -3.22
C PHE A 355 10.46 -1.24 -1.75
N CYS A 356 11.21 -0.53 -0.89
CA CYS A 356 10.83 -0.25 0.48
C CYS A 356 11.39 1.12 0.90
N PHE A 357 10.53 2.02 1.37
CA PHE A 357 10.87 3.29 1.97
C PHE A 357 10.50 3.27 3.45
N ILE A 358 11.40 3.74 4.31
CA ILE A 358 11.13 3.94 5.73
C ILE A 358 11.41 5.41 6.06
N LYS A 359 10.39 6.11 6.57
CA LYS A 359 10.51 7.44 7.17
C LYS A 359 10.40 7.30 8.69
N LEU A 360 11.48 7.62 9.39
CA LEU A 360 11.52 7.52 10.85
C LEU A 360 10.72 8.67 11.49
N ALA A 361 10.06 8.36 12.61
CA ALA A 361 9.47 9.40 13.46
C ALA A 361 10.56 10.34 14.04
N PRO A 362 10.26 11.63 14.23
CA PRO A 362 11.16 12.60 14.86
C PRO A 362 11.77 12.14 16.19
N LEU A 363 11.03 11.43 17.05
CA LEU A 363 11.58 10.90 18.30
C LEU A 363 12.77 9.94 18.10
N LEU A 364 12.79 9.19 17.00
CA LEU A 364 13.87 8.25 16.65
C LEU A 364 15.08 8.98 16.07
N VAL A 365 14.83 10.06 15.34
CA VAL A 365 15.87 10.95 14.77
C VAL A 365 16.48 11.84 15.85
N LYS A 366 15.71 12.29 16.85
CA LYS A 366 16.22 13.11 17.96
C LYS A 366 16.96 12.26 19.01
N ARG A 367 16.46 11.06 19.33
CA ARG A 367 17.20 10.10 20.18
C ARG A 367 18.55 9.71 19.58
N SER A 368 18.68 9.74 18.25
CA SER A 368 19.96 9.61 17.56
C SER A 368 20.96 10.74 17.89
N GLN A 369 20.51 11.90 18.34
CA GLN A 369 21.36 13.07 18.61
C GLN A 369 21.67 13.25 20.10
N THR A 370 20.87 12.66 20.99
CA THR A 370 21.06 12.76 22.46
C THR A 370 21.76 11.55 23.11
N ALA A 371 22.00 10.47 22.37
CA ALA A 371 22.81 9.32 22.82
C ALA A 371 24.33 9.56 22.72
N SER A 372 24.75 10.77 22.38
CA SER A 372 26.04 11.37 22.76
C SER A 372 25.72 12.29 23.94
N THR A 373 26.15 12.08 25.20
CA THR A 373 27.55 12.27 25.61
C THR A 373 27.90 11.74 27.02
N ALA A 374 27.06 10.94 27.71
CA ALA A 374 27.33 10.66 29.13
C ALA A 374 27.90 9.28 29.50
N CYS A 375 27.77 8.23 28.67
CA CYS A 375 28.20 6.88 29.14
C CYS A 375 28.53 5.82 28.07
N LEU A 376 28.71 6.19 26.80
CA LEU A 376 29.01 5.23 25.73
C LEU A 376 30.41 5.48 25.17
N THR A 377 31.27 4.46 25.19
CA THR A 377 32.62 4.52 24.61
C THR A 377 32.55 4.68 23.08
N GLU A 378 33.58 5.28 22.46
CA GLU A 378 33.70 5.37 20.99
C GLU A 378 33.50 4.01 20.30
N GLN A 379 33.95 2.92 20.92
CA GLN A 379 33.83 1.57 20.38
C GLN A 379 32.38 1.07 20.35
N THR A 380 31.54 1.47 21.32
CA THR A 380 30.11 1.13 21.36
C THR A 380 29.30 1.94 20.35
N LEU A 381 29.61 3.23 20.18
CA LEU A 381 28.99 4.09 19.17
C LEU A 381 29.34 3.64 17.74
N ARG A 382 30.57 3.12 17.53
CA ARG A 382 30.96 2.44 16.28
C ARG A 382 30.22 1.11 16.07
N ARG A 383 29.71 0.47 17.12
CA ARG A 383 29.08 -0.86 17.09
C ARG A 383 27.56 -0.83 16.99
N TYR A 384 26.91 0.22 17.50
CA TYR A 384 25.47 0.45 17.40
C TYR A 384 25.20 1.92 17.05
N PRO A 385 25.30 2.29 15.76
CA PRO A 385 24.91 3.63 15.33
C PRO A 385 23.43 3.84 15.63
N SER A 386 23.06 5.11 15.75
CA SER A 386 21.68 5.50 15.99
C SER A 386 20.70 4.91 14.98
N ALA A 387 19.40 4.93 15.29
CA ALA A 387 18.36 4.44 14.37
C ALA A 387 18.49 5.03 12.95
N ALA A 388 18.72 6.34 12.83
CA ALA A 388 18.86 7.03 11.54
C ALA A 388 20.14 6.63 10.79
N SER A 389 21.27 6.53 11.50
CA SER A 389 22.55 6.12 10.89
C SER A 389 22.55 4.65 10.50
N SER A 390 21.97 3.78 11.32
CA SER A 390 21.72 2.37 11.01
C SER A 390 20.88 2.22 9.76
N LEU A 391 19.78 2.97 9.65
CA LEU A 391 18.92 2.92 8.47
C LEU A 391 19.65 3.42 7.20
N ALA A 392 20.49 4.45 7.33
CA ALA A 392 21.34 4.92 6.23
C ALA A 392 22.38 3.87 5.79
N ILE A 393 22.99 3.13 6.73
CA ILE A 393 23.87 1.99 6.39
C ILE A 393 23.07 0.90 5.68
N ASN A 394 21.83 0.66 6.11
CA ASN A 394 20.96 -0.40 5.59
C ASN A 394 20.39 -0.11 4.20
N GLU A 395 20.46 1.13 3.69
CA GLU A 395 20.03 1.51 2.34
C GLU A 395 20.64 0.61 1.25
N HIS A 396 21.89 0.18 1.44
CA HIS A 396 22.63 -0.67 0.50
C HIS A 396 22.84 -2.10 1.02
N ARG A 397 21.99 -2.58 1.92
CA ARG A 397 22.06 -3.94 2.48
C ARG A 397 20.91 -4.82 1.98
N LEU A 398 21.17 -6.12 1.93
CA LEU A 398 20.13 -7.13 1.71
C LEU A 398 19.16 -7.10 2.89
N THR A 399 17.93 -6.66 2.64
CA THR A 399 16.86 -6.55 3.64
C THR A 399 15.61 -7.27 3.15
N THR A 400 14.71 -7.62 4.06
CA THR A 400 13.54 -8.45 3.77
C THR A 400 12.34 -8.00 4.60
N PRO A 401 11.11 -8.45 4.28
CA PRO A 401 9.96 -8.29 5.15
C PRO A 401 10.21 -8.74 6.60
N TYR A 402 11.06 -9.74 6.84
CA TYR A 402 11.40 -10.19 8.20
C TYR A 402 12.17 -9.14 9.00
N ASP A 403 13.04 -8.37 8.35
CA ASP A 403 13.79 -7.28 9.00
C ASP A 403 12.86 -6.11 9.32
N VAL A 404 11.92 -5.82 8.41
CA VAL A 404 10.86 -4.85 8.66
C VAL A 404 9.99 -5.32 9.83
N HIS A 405 9.59 -6.60 9.89
CA HIS A 405 8.86 -7.16 11.02
C HIS A 405 9.57 -6.94 12.36
N ALA A 406 10.84 -7.36 12.46
CA ALA A 406 11.65 -7.17 13.67
C ALA A 406 11.76 -5.68 14.05
N THR A 407 11.82 -4.79 13.05
CA THR A 407 11.78 -3.34 13.27
C THR A 407 10.45 -2.90 13.88
N LEU A 408 9.33 -3.33 13.31
CA LEU A 408 7.99 -2.98 13.78
C LEU A 408 7.70 -3.55 15.18
N GLU A 409 8.22 -4.73 15.53
CA GLU A 409 8.17 -5.24 16.91
C GLU A 409 8.97 -4.37 17.89
N ALA A 410 10.15 -3.90 17.49
CA ALA A 410 10.95 -2.99 18.32
C ALA A 410 10.22 -1.64 18.53
N LEU A 411 9.62 -1.10 17.47
CA LEU A 411 8.86 0.15 17.52
C LEU A 411 7.63 0.08 18.42
N ALA A 412 7.02 -1.11 18.57
CA ALA A 412 5.90 -1.30 19.47
C ALA A 412 6.25 -0.98 20.93
N MET A 413 7.53 -1.03 21.33
CA MET A 413 7.98 -0.72 22.69
C MET A 413 8.02 0.79 23.01
N LEU A 414 7.88 1.64 22.00
CA LEU A 414 7.93 3.09 22.17
C LEU A 414 6.66 3.63 22.84
N PRO A 415 6.77 4.71 23.64
CA PRO A 415 7.93 5.57 23.86
C PRO A 415 8.97 5.02 24.87
N GLY A 416 8.73 3.82 25.42
CA GLY A 416 9.61 3.16 26.38
C GLY A 416 11.00 2.81 25.83
N GLU A 417 11.72 1.95 26.55
CA GLU A 417 13.06 1.55 26.15
C GLU A 417 13.03 0.76 24.83
N LEU A 418 13.78 1.26 23.84
CA LEU A 418 13.86 0.63 22.54
C LEU A 418 14.69 -0.66 22.66
N SER A 419 14.00 -1.80 22.68
CA SER A 419 14.62 -3.12 22.62
C SER A 419 14.76 -3.55 21.16
N LEU A 420 15.98 -3.45 20.62
CA LEU A 420 16.30 -3.98 19.28
C LEU A 420 15.92 -5.46 19.21
N LYS A 421 15.12 -5.82 18.20
CA LYS A 421 14.69 -7.20 17.98
C LYS A 421 15.55 -7.89 16.93
N PHE A 422 15.98 -9.09 17.28
CA PHE A 422 16.65 -10.02 16.39
C PHE A 422 15.88 -11.34 16.49
N THR A 423 15.17 -11.68 15.43
CA THR A 423 14.42 -12.93 15.33
C THR A 423 15.25 -13.97 14.59
N ARG A 424 14.72 -15.19 14.47
CA ARG A 424 15.35 -16.25 13.68
C ARG A 424 15.61 -15.84 12.23
N ARG A 425 14.78 -14.97 11.65
CA ARG A 425 14.80 -14.62 10.21
C ARG A 425 15.11 -13.16 9.93
N GLY A 426 14.82 -12.27 10.87
CA GLY A 426 14.89 -10.82 10.68
C GLY A 426 15.69 -10.12 11.77
N ARG A 427 16.31 -9.01 11.39
CA ARG A 427 17.05 -8.14 12.31
C ARG A 427 16.47 -6.74 12.22
N SER A 428 16.28 -6.08 13.35
CA SER A 428 15.78 -4.71 13.37
C SER A 428 16.67 -3.79 12.53
N LEU A 429 16.04 -3.04 11.63
CA LEU A 429 16.67 -2.07 10.73
C LEU A 429 17.12 -0.79 11.45
N LEU A 430 16.81 -0.67 12.75
CA LEU A 430 17.36 0.35 13.64
C LEU A 430 18.79 0.01 14.11
N ALA A 431 19.33 -1.12 13.66
CA ALA A 431 20.73 -1.52 13.80
C ALA A 431 21.32 -1.90 12.42
N PRO A 432 22.65 -1.87 12.24
CA PRO A 432 23.26 -2.24 10.98
C PRO A 432 23.05 -3.71 10.61
N ILE A 433 22.63 -3.93 9.37
CA ILE A 433 22.59 -5.24 8.72
C ILE A 433 24.01 -5.58 8.21
N PRO A 434 24.49 -6.83 8.38
CA PRO A 434 25.85 -7.20 8.01
C PRO A 434 26.09 -7.06 6.51
N ALA A 435 27.28 -6.59 6.13
CA ALA A 435 27.65 -6.39 4.74
C ALA A 435 27.70 -7.69 3.93
N ASN A 436 28.08 -8.77 4.58
CA ASN A 436 28.26 -10.10 4.02
C ASN A 436 27.02 -11.00 4.23
N ARG A 437 25.85 -10.43 4.56
CA ARG A 437 24.61 -11.20 4.74
C ARG A 437 24.22 -11.86 3.43
N THR A 438 24.09 -13.19 3.45
CA THR A 438 23.66 -13.98 2.30
C THR A 438 22.13 -14.12 2.26
N CYS A 439 21.59 -14.60 1.13
CA CYS A 439 20.16 -14.94 1.04
C CYS A 439 19.74 -16.02 2.04
N ILE A 440 20.62 -16.96 2.35
CA ILE A 440 20.37 -17.99 3.37
C ILE A 440 20.24 -17.34 4.76
N ASP A 441 21.17 -16.44 5.12
CA ASP A 441 21.09 -15.67 6.37
C ASP A 441 19.85 -14.78 6.43
N ALA A 442 19.36 -14.35 5.26
CA ALA A 442 18.16 -13.55 5.11
C ALA A 442 16.86 -14.36 5.02
N SER A 443 16.94 -15.70 5.05
CA SER A 443 15.80 -16.58 4.83
C SER A 443 15.04 -16.29 3.52
N VAL A 444 15.78 -15.86 2.49
CA VAL A 444 15.29 -15.65 1.13
C VAL A 444 15.50 -16.96 0.36
N PRO A 445 14.43 -17.61 -0.13
CA PRO A 445 14.57 -18.81 -0.97
C PRO A 445 15.40 -18.52 -2.22
N LYS A 446 16.08 -19.54 -2.75
CA LYS A 446 17.05 -19.40 -3.85
C LYS A 446 16.42 -18.71 -5.07
N GLU A 447 15.19 -19.06 -5.38
CA GLU A 447 14.38 -18.52 -6.47
C GLU A 447 14.03 -17.03 -6.34
N TYR A 448 14.09 -16.44 -5.13
CA TYR A 448 13.88 -14.99 -4.90
C TYR A 448 15.18 -14.27 -4.54
N CYS A 449 16.31 -14.97 -4.59
CA CYS A 449 17.61 -14.38 -4.31
C CYS A 449 18.14 -13.68 -5.56
N ALA A 450 18.23 -12.35 -5.53
CA ALA A 450 18.75 -11.55 -6.64
C ALA A 450 20.18 -11.96 -7.07
N CYS A 451 20.98 -12.51 -6.14
CA CYS A 451 22.36 -12.94 -6.40
C CYS A 451 22.50 -14.39 -6.93
N ALA A 452 21.41 -15.17 -7.00
CA ALA A 452 21.49 -16.60 -7.29
C ALA A 452 21.51 -16.97 -8.79
N GLY A 453 21.45 -15.98 -9.68
CA GLY A 453 21.30 -16.19 -11.13
C GLY A 453 22.41 -15.65 -12.03
N THR A 454 23.35 -14.86 -11.50
CA THR A 454 24.43 -14.26 -12.31
C THR A 454 25.76 -14.97 -12.02
N SER A 455 26.01 -16.08 -12.71
CA SER A 455 27.40 -16.41 -13.02
C SER A 455 27.87 -15.32 -13.98
N HIS A 456 28.58 -14.33 -13.47
CA HIS A 456 29.30 -13.36 -14.30
C HIS A 456 30.43 -14.11 -15.03
N THR A 457 30.08 -14.82 -16.10
CA THR A 457 31.09 -15.20 -17.08
C THR A 457 31.43 -13.94 -17.83
N ASN A 458 32.55 -13.31 -17.46
CA ASN A 458 33.20 -12.35 -18.35
C ASN A 458 33.45 -13.10 -19.66
N PHE A 459 32.63 -12.86 -20.68
CA PHE A 459 32.92 -13.31 -22.02
C PHE A 459 34.04 -12.39 -22.54
N PRO A 460 35.30 -12.86 -22.67
CA PRO A 460 36.34 -12.04 -23.27
C PRO A 460 35.99 -11.64 -24.72
N GLN A 461 35.08 -12.37 -25.37
CA GLN A 461 34.46 -12.01 -26.64
C GLN A 461 32.95 -12.32 -26.62
N VAL A 462 32.13 -11.31 -26.94
CA VAL A 462 30.68 -11.46 -27.11
C VAL A 462 30.43 -12.38 -28.30
N SER A 463 29.67 -13.47 -28.11
CA SER A 463 29.42 -14.42 -29.19
C SER A 463 28.55 -13.79 -30.31
N PRO A 464 28.68 -14.24 -31.57
CA PRO A 464 27.81 -13.80 -32.67
C PRO A 464 26.31 -13.98 -32.36
N GLU A 465 25.93 -15.04 -31.65
CA GLU A 465 24.55 -15.34 -31.24
C GLU A 465 24.03 -14.29 -30.25
N THR A 466 24.88 -13.88 -29.31
CA THR A 466 24.55 -12.83 -28.34
C THR A 466 24.33 -11.48 -29.04
N LEU A 467 25.21 -11.12 -29.97
CA LEU A 467 25.06 -9.91 -30.78
C LEU A 467 23.78 -9.95 -31.63
N SER A 468 23.47 -11.12 -32.21
CA SER A 468 22.23 -11.33 -32.97
C SER A 468 21.00 -11.13 -32.08
N LEU A 469 20.99 -11.70 -30.87
CA LEU A 469 19.88 -11.53 -29.92
C LEU A 469 19.72 -10.07 -29.49
N ALA A 470 20.82 -9.38 -29.18
CA ALA A 470 20.80 -7.97 -28.81
C ALA A 470 20.26 -7.08 -29.94
N ARG A 471 20.68 -7.34 -31.19
CA ARG A 471 20.15 -6.64 -32.38
C ARG A 471 18.66 -6.90 -32.56
N ARG A 472 18.20 -8.14 -32.40
CA ARG A 472 16.79 -8.49 -32.54
C ARG A 472 15.92 -7.88 -31.45
N ALA A 473 16.41 -7.79 -30.21
CA ALA A 473 15.72 -7.10 -29.13
C ALA A 473 15.61 -5.59 -29.43
N LEU A 474 16.69 -4.98 -29.94
CA LEU A 474 16.71 -3.58 -30.34
C LEU A 474 15.74 -3.29 -31.51
N GLU A 475 15.72 -4.15 -32.52
CA GLU A 475 14.76 -4.08 -33.63
C GLU A 475 13.32 -4.16 -33.14
N TYR A 476 13.04 -5.06 -32.19
CA TYR A 476 11.72 -5.14 -31.56
C TYR A 476 11.33 -3.83 -30.86
N VAL A 477 12.24 -3.25 -30.07
CA VAL A 477 12.01 -1.97 -29.39
C VAL A 477 11.77 -0.85 -30.40
N ASN A 478 12.65 -0.72 -31.41
CA ASN A 478 12.53 0.31 -32.45
C ASN A 478 11.21 0.17 -33.23
N ASN A 479 10.82 -1.07 -33.59
CA ASN A 479 9.54 -1.34 -34.26
C ASN A 479 8.33 -1.02 -33.37
N ALA A 480 8.38 -1.37 -32.08
CA ALA A 480 7.33 -1.02 -31.14
C ALA A 480 7.20 0.51 -30.97
N THR A 481 8.32 1.24 -30.93
CA THR A 481 8.30 2.72 -30.84
C THR A 481 7.86 3.41 -32.13
N SER A 482 8.17 2.84 -33.31
CA SER A 482 7.83 3.44 -34.61
C SER A 482 6.40 3.14 -35.06
N SER A 483 5.85 1.98 -34.64
CA SER A 483 4.47 1.57 -34.92
C SER A 483 3.42 2.33 -34.10
N LEU A 484 3.81 2.88 -32.95
CA LEU A 484 2.96 3.73 -32.13
C LEU A 484 3.00 5.17 -32.65
N SER A 485 1.96 5.57 -33.39
CA SER A 485 1.83 6.90 -34.02
C SER A 485 2.11 8.08 -33.08
N ARG A 486 1.80 7.92 -31.78
CA ARG A 486 2.04 8.91 -30.73
C ARG A 486 3.51 9.03 -30.30
N LEU A 487 4.32 7.98 -30.45
CA LEU A 487 5.73 7.93 -30.05
C LEU A 487 6.71 8.11 -31.22
N LYS A 488 6.23 7.94 -32.46
CA LYS A 488 7.01 7.98 -33.71
C LYS A 488 7.91 9.22 -33.87
N ASN A 489 7.52 10.36 -33.30
CA ASN A 489 8.28 11.62 -33.35
C ASN A 489 8.82 12.07 -31.98
N GLN A 490 8.68 11.26 -30.93
CA GLN A 490 9.11 11.57 -29.57
C GLN A 490 10.25 10.67 -29.08
N CYS A 491 10.44 9.52 -29.71
CA CYS A 491 11.51 8.58 -29.38
C CYS A 491 12.60 8.61 -30.45
N ALA A 492 13.87 8.61 -30.04
CA ALA A 492 14.99 8.41 -30.94
C ALA A 492 15.11 6.93 -31.35
N THR A 493 15.61 6.67 -32.56
CA THR A 493 15.97 5.32 -32.99
C THR A 493 17.17 4.85 -32.18
N PHE A 494 17.02 3.75 -31.43
CA PHE A 494 18.11 3.20 -30.64
C PHE A 494 19.08 2.43 -31.55
N VAL A 495 20.38 2.54 -31.27
CA VAL A 495 21.47 1.84 -31.98
C VAL A 495 22.29 1.05 -30.98
N LEU A 496 22.66 -0.20 -31.31
CA LEU A 496 23.49 -1.03 -30.46
C LEU A 496 24.93 -0.53 -30.53
N TRP A 497 25.43 0.08 -29.45
CA TRP A 497 26.79 0.57 -29.38
C TRP A 497 27.77 -0.50 -28.88
N ARG A 498 27.46 -1.12 -27.72
CA ARG A 498 28.28 -2.16 -27.11
C ARG A 498 27.39 -3.05 -26.24
N VAL A 499 27.70 -4.35 -26.19
CA VAL A 499 27.17 -5.27 -25.17
C VAL A 499 28.18 -5.29 -24.02
N GLU A 500 27.79 -4.74 -22.87
CA GLU A 500 28.66 -4.69 -21.68
C GLU A 500 28.58 -5.97 -20.85
N HIS A 501 27.38 -6.54 -20.72
CA HIS A 501 27.10 -7.73 -19.92
C HIS A 501 26.08 -8.63 -20.61
N VAL A 502 26.17 -9.94 -20.33
CA VAL A 502 25.25 -10.96 -20.82
C VAL A 502 24.85 -11.82 -19.63
N ASP A 503 23.59 -11.71 -19.23
CA ASP A 503 23.03 -12.55 -18.18
C ASP A 503 22.31 -13.73 -18.83
N ALA A 504 22.86 -14.93 -18.67
CA ALA A 504 22.16 -16.17 -18.98
C ALA A 504 21.49 -16.67 -17.69
N PRO A 505 20.16 -16.56 -17.53
CA PRO A 505 19.51 -17.22 -16.40
C PRO A 505 19.82 -18.71 -16.50
N GLY A 506 20.39 -19.29 -15.43
CA GLY A 506 20.72 -20.70 -15.38
C GLY A 506 19.47 -21.55 -15.58
N ILE A 507 19.20 -21.93 -16.83
CA ILE A 507 18.32 -23.04 -17.15
C ILE A 507 19.12 -24.26 -16.74
N ASP A 508 18.75 -24.88 -15.61
CA ASP A 508 19.16 -26.25 -15.35
C ASP A 508 18.50 -27.13 -16.42
N MET A 509 19.21 -27.36 -17.53
CA MET A 509 18.74 -28.20 -18.64
C MET A 509 18.64 -29.69 -18.24
N ARG A 510 18.80 -30.05 -16.95
CA ARG A 510 18.60 -31.44 -16.48
C ARG A 510 17.15 -31.79 -16.19
N SER A 511 16.23 -30.82 -16.15
CA SER A 511 14.79 -31.09 -16.12
C SER A 511 14.16 -30.63 -17.43
N GLY A 512 14.15 -31.52 -18.41
CA GLY A 512 13.36 -31.34 -19.63
C GLY A 512 11.87 -31.15 -19.33
N PRO A 513 11.08 -30.62 -20.27
CA PRO A 513 9.64 -30.49 -20.11
C PRO A 513 9.03 -31.87 -19.89
N LYS A 514 8.42 -32.10 -18.71
CA LYS A 514 7.42 -33.15 -18.57
C LYS A 514 6.17 -32.64 -19.30
N LEU A 515 5.99 -33.12 -20.52
CA LEU A 515 4.68 -33.17 -21.15
C LEU A 515 3.75 -33.93 -20.20
N ILE A 516 2.73 -33.23 -19.71
CA ILE A 516 1.58 -33.86 -19.07
C ILE A 516 0.68 -34.27 -20.24
N GLU A 517 0.56 -35.57 -20.48
CA GLU A 517 -0.60 -36.13 -21.17
C GLU A 517 -1.82 -36.11 -20.25
#